data_AF-C4REH4-F1
#
_entry.id   AF-C4REH4-F1
#
_cell.length_a   1.000
_cell.length_b   1.000
_cell.length_c   1.000
_cell.angle_alpha   90.00
_cell.angle_beta   90.00
_cell.angle_gamma   90.00
#
_symmetry.space_group_name_H-M   'P 1'
#
loop_
_entity.id
_entity.type
_entity.pdbx_description
1 polymer ?
#
loop_
_entity_poly.entity_id
_entity_poly.type
_entity_poly.pdbx_seq_one_letter_code
_entity_poly.pdbx_strand_id
1 'polypeptide(L)'
;MRTTRIRTLATGLAGAVAVAVLITGGTVVAPPPAAATTTVTGTVAKPAVGTFDLDKYGVKAYEDLITLIRVQNQQLSANTPVTPAPTASDADPAGYFSVALVAGGRRIELVIRRDDLYLVGWYQADQDRAGDADVYFRFRHDRSGSPYDFRRTTRTRIVDLTFTGSYLDLGYPAEKRKALNLGGGALIKALQLLSGTNGQQPNEALVVTIQMVLEAARFHPLFEHLREHWDEWGAPPPALVDLQNNWGDLSQDWWRGQDARVAITVTYAGMIFKAVADILTVVAVLHYKNCGRKPFAAAAAAAENEACPPTGGRFLVTVEELVFDNPGDAGSDFEPYGSVSLVDGQGTPIRTAWQQADHDIPHVVRVPLTDARAVVDSETGVFCFHASVRESDSSNGDDDLSSQVSDVCGTGGVGTFRGDDGTVTIYYAVQRLVRPCLSWATSIPCQTSPYQYLYHVTRVDFGNPGDAGDPEPYGFIKVKPGGGSAYSLWEQSSDNPPTMSHWIPPTVLAPLRVGSSAQPCFYVNVEESDSSGRNDWLTPFGTFCGDESHLRLTEGENWVEIHYEFLQLIPGE
;
A
#
# COMPACT_ATOMS: atom_id res chain seq x y z
N MET A 1 -92.73 -1.41 14.64
CA MET A 1 -92.74 -0.94 16.04
C MET A 1 -91.78 0.23 16.17
N ARG A 2 -92.28 1.31 16.79
CA ARG A 2 -91.69 2.59 17.26
C ARG A 2 -90.20 2.84 16.98
N THR A 3 -89.81 3.80 16.12
CA THR A 3 -89.74 5.28 16.28
C THR A 3 -88.86 5.78 17.42
N THR A 4 -87.76 6.46 17.09
CA THR A 4 -87.45 7.81 17.59
C THR A 4 -86.61 8.59 16.56
N ARG A 5 -87.13 9.74 16.12
CA ARG A 5 -86.48 10.81 15.36
C ARG A 5 -85.91 11.84 16.34
N ILE A 6 -84.97 12.70 15.89
CA ILE A 6 -84.89 14.18 16.09
C ILE A 6 -83.63 14.62 15.28
N ARG A 7 -83.73 15.34 14.14
CA ARG A 7 -83.97 16.79 13.92
C ARG A 7 -82.87 17.68 14.55
N THR A 8 -82.33 18.77 14.00
CA THR A 8 -82.18 19.42 12.68
C THR A 8 -81.34 20.70 12.96
N LEU A 9 -80.78 21.33 11.91
CA LEU A 9 -80.45 22.78 11.78
C LEU A 9 -79.30 23.32 12.66
N ALA A 10 -78.54 24.36 12.30
CA ALA A 10 -78.23 25.12 11.08
C ALA A 10 -77.31 26.28 11.53
N THR A 11 -76.67 26.95 10.56
CA THR A 11 -76.19 28.36 10.61
C THR A 11 -75.19 28.71 11.72
N GLY A 12 -73.95 29.06 11.43
CA GLY A 12 -73.53 30.20 10.63
C GLY A 12 -73.16 31.35 11.57
N LEU A 13 -71.94 31.88 11.48
CA LEU A 13 -71.65 33.33 11.61
C LEU A 13 -70.15 33.57 11.43
N ALA A 14 -69.84 34.49 10.52
CA ALA A 14 -68.59 35.23 10.50
C ALA A 14 -68.51 36.13 11.75
N GLY A 15 -67.33 36.22 12.34
CA GLY A 15 -67.04 37.13 13.44
C GLY A 15 -65.62 37.66 13.30
N ALA A 16 -65.48 38.83 12.70
CA ALA A 16 -64.30 39.66 12.82
C ALA A 16 -64.21 40.18 14.26
N VAL A 17 -63.06 40.01 14.90
CA VAL A 17 -62.73 40.70 16.15
C VAL A 17 -61.40 41.41 15.94
N ALA A 18 -61.49 42.74 15.95
CA ALA A 18 -60.37 43.66 16.08
C ALA A 18 -59.71 43.47 17.45
N VAL A 19 -58.38 43.46 17.49
CA VAL A 19 -57.65 43.65 18.74
C VAL A 19 -56.66 44.79 18.57
N ALA A 20 -56.99 45.84 19.33
CA ALA A 20 -56.23 46.96 19.84
C ALA A 20 -54.71 46.95 19.64
N VAL A 21 -54.27 48.04 19.01
CA VAL A 21 -52.94 48.62 19.12
C VAL A 21 -52.73 49.08 20.57
N LEU A 22 -51.80 48.45 21.29
CA LEU A 22 -51.18 49.00 22.48
C LEU A 22 -49.72 49.33 22.15
N ILE A 23 -49.42 50.63 22.06
CA ILE A 23 -48.07 51.15 21.88
C ILE A 23 -47.42 51.18 23.26
N THR A 24 -46.51 50.25 23.51
CA THR A 24 -45.54 50.35 24.61
C THR A 24 -44.15 50.48 23.98
N GLY A 25 -43.46 51.56 24.35
CA GLY A 25 -42.10 51.85 23.90
C GLY A 25 -41.13 50.77 24.35
N GLY A 26 -40.74 49.89 23.42
CA GLY A 26 -39.62 48.98 23.56
C GLY A 26 -38.40 49.58 22.87
N THR A 27 -37.27 49.60 23.56
CA THR A 27 -35.96 49.87 22.98
C THR A 27 -35.70 48.93 21.81
N VAL A 28 -35.32 49.48 20.65
CA VAL A 28 -34.92 48.71 19.47
C VAL A 28 -33.58 48.04 19.77
N VAL A 29 -33.63 46.82 20.30
CA VAL A 29 -32.49 45.89 20.19
C VAL A 29 -32.56 45.34 18.78
N ALA A 30 -31.58 45.70 17.94
CA ALA A 30 -31.44 45.10 16.62
C ALA A 30 -31.46 43.57 16.78
N PRO A 31 -32.30 42.83 16.05
CA PRO A 31 -32.23 41.38 16.07
C PRO A 31 -30.80 40.98 15.67
N PRO A 32 -30.16 40.02 16.38
CA PRO A 32 -28.91 39.47 15.90
C PRO A 32 -29.13 39.02 14.45
N PRO A 33 -28.17 39.25 13.53
CA PRO A 33 -28.32 38.82 12.16
C PRO A 33 -28.75 37.37 12.18
N ALA A 34 -29.91 37.10 11.58
CA ALA A 34 -30.44 35.75 11.49
C ALA A 34 -29.29 34.87 11.01
N ALA A 35 -28.89 33.90 11.83
CA ALA A 35 -27.86 32.95 11.46
C ALA A 35 -28.25 32.44 10.07
N ALA A 36 -27.40 32.72 9.09
CA ALA A 36 -27.61 32.28 7.72
C ALA A 36 -27.91 30.79 7.79
N THR A 37 -29.19 30.45 7.62
CA THR A 37 -29.61 29.06 7.57
C THR A 37 -29.09 28.60 6.23
N THR A 38 -27.88 28.04 6.25
CA THR A 38 -27.31 27.34 5.10
C THR A 38 -28.28 26.21 4.85
N THR A 39 -29.20 26.45 3.92
CA THR A 39 -30.14 25.44 3.47
C THR A 39 -29.28 24.51 2.64
N VAL A 40 -28.64 23.54 3.31
CA VAL A 40 -27.94 22.45 2.65
C VAL A 40 -29.00 21.80 1.78
N THR A 41 -28.95 22.09 0.49
CA THR A 41 -29.82 21.49 -0.50
C THR A 41 -29.27 20.10 -0.73
N GLY A 42 -29.44 19.23 0.29
CA GLY A 42 -28.95 17.88 0.28
C GLY A 42 -29.66 17.13 -0.84
N THR A 43 -28.90 16.70 -1.83
CA THR A 43 -29.39 15.79 -2.88
C THR A 43 -29.91 14.52 -2.19
N VAL A 44 -31.22 14.30 -2.26
CA VAL A 44 -31.87 13.11 -1.72
C VAL A 44 -31.31 11.87 -2.41
N ALA A 45 -30.90 10.87 -1.61
CA ALA A 45 -30.38 9.61 -2.13
C ALA A 45 -31.43 8.90 -3.01
N LYS A 46 -31.00 8.34 -4.15
CA LYS A 46 -31.87 7.61 -5.07
C LYS A 46 -32.46 6.36 -4.41
N PRO A 47 -33.67 5.91 -4.83
CA PRO A 47 -34.20 4.63 -4.39
C PRO A 47 -33.31 3.47 -4.84
N ALA A 48 -33.44 2.32 -4.17
CA ALA A 48 -32.76 1.09 -4.57
C ALA A 48 -33.07 0.74 -6.02
N VAL A 49 -32.03 0.32 -6.75
CA VAL A 49 -32.13 -0.06 -8.17
C VAL A 49 -32.87 -1.39 -8.36
N GLY A 50 -33.06 -2.15 -7.28
CA GLY A 50 -33.87 -3.37 -7.25
C GLY A 50 -34.26 -3.77 -5.81
N THR A 51 -35.28 -4.62 -5.68
CA THR A 51 -35.69 -5.25 -4.41
C THR A 51 -35.82 -6.76 -4.62
N PHE A 52 -35.16 -7.55 -3.78
CA PHE A 52 -35.05 -9.01 -3.92
C PHE A 52 -35.56 -9.71 -2.68
N ASP A 53 -36.64 -10.47 -2.82
CA ASP A 53 -37.27 -11.19 -1.73
C ASP A 53 -36.71 -12.62 -1.64
N LEU A 54 -35.75 -12.80 -0.74
CA LEU A 54 -35.06 -14.07 -0.53
C LEU A 54 -35.96 -15.09 0.17
N ASP A 55 -36.91 -14.64 1.00
CA ASP A 55 -37.87 -15.52 1.65
C ASP A 55 -38.81 -16.16 0.62
N LYS A 56 -39.26 -15.36 -0.35
CA LYS A 56 -40.25 -15.77 -1.34
C LYS A 56 -39.66 -16.52 -2.54
N TYR A 57 -38.51 -16.08 -3.03
CA TYR A 57 -37.95 -16.58 -4.30
C TYR A 57 -36.60 -17.28 -4.16
N GLY A 58 -36.03 -17.35 -2.94
CA GLY A 58 -34.82 -18.12 -2.64
C GLY A 58 -33.65 -17.83 -3.59
N VAL A 59 -33.02 -18.89 -4.10
CA VAL A 59 -31.89 -18.81 -5.03
C VAL A 59 -32.19 -17.99 -6.28
N LYS A 60 -33.45 -17.96 -6.76
CA LYS A 60 -33.80 -17.17 -7.95
C LYS A 60 -33.69 -15.67 -7.70
N ALA A 61 -34.16 -15.17 -6.56
CA ALA A 61 -33.96 -13.78 -6.17
C ALA A 61 -32.48 -13.45 -5.97
N TYR A 62 -31.69 -14.42 -5.48
CA TYR A 62 -30.25 -14.27 -5.34
C TYR A 62 -29.52 -14.15 -6.70
N GLU A 63 -29.84 -15.01 -7.67
CA GLU A 63 -29.31 -14.92 -9.04
C GLU A 63 -29.64 -13.56 -9.69
N ASP A 64 -30.89 -13.11 -9.55
CA ASP A 64 -31.36 -11.85 -10.11
C ASP A 64 -30.66 -10.65 -9.42
N LEU A 65 -30.40 -10.75 -8.11
CA LEU A 65 -29.62 -9.76 -7.36
C LEU A 65 -28.20 -9.63 -7.89
N ILE A 66 -27.48 -10.75 -8.00
CA ILE A 66 -26.08 -10.75 -8.45
C ILE A 66 -25.99 -10.26 -9.89
N THR A 67 -26.93 -10.66 -10.74
CA THR A 67 -27.03 -10.16 -12.12
C THR A 67 -27.26 -8.65 -12.16
N LEU A 68 -28.17 -8.13 -11.33
CA LEU A 68 -28.46 -6.70 -11.28
C LEU A 68 -27.23 -5.88 -10.85
N ILE A 69 -26.47 -6.36 -9.86
CA ILE A 69 -25.24 -5.70 -9.39
C ILE A 69 -24.21 -5.64 -10.53
N ARG A 70 -24.00 -6.74 -11.25
CA ARG A 70 -23.05 -6.80 -12.38
C ARG A 70 -23.40 -5.78 -13.46
N VAL A 71 -24.68 -5.62 -13.81
CA VAL A 71 -25.11 -4.66 -14.87
C VAL A 71 -25.14 -3.20 -14.42
N GLN A 72 -24.95 -2.88 -13.13
CA GLN A 72 -24.73 -1.48 -12.71
C GLN A 72 -23.42 -0.90 -13.25
N ASN A 73 -22.50 -1.79 -13.64
CA ASN A 73 -21.24 -1.49 -14.30
C ASN A 73 -21.43 -1.56 -15.82
N GLN A 74 -22.10 -0.53 -16.37
CA GLN A 74 -22.55 -0.50 -17.77
C GLN A 74 -21.41 -0.47 -18.80
N GLN A 75 -20.18 -0.22 -18.38
CA GLN A 75 -19.02 -0.29 -19.27
C GLN A 75 -18.66 -1.75 -19.49
N LEU A 76 -18.61 -2.18 -20.75
CA LEU A 76 -18.18 -3.52 -21.12
C LEU A 76 -16.79 -3.48 -21.72
N SER A 77 -15.95 -4.44 -21.35
CA SER A 77 -14.66 -4.70 -22.01
C SER A 77 -14.53 -6.19 -22.27
N ALA A 78 -14.40 -6.57 -23.55
CA ALA A 78 -14.52 -7.95 -24.01
C ALA A 78 -15.80 -8.68 -23.51
N ASN A 79 -16.94 -7.99 -23.48
CA ASN A 79 -18.22 -8.47 -22.94
C ASN A 79 -18.26 -8.72 -21.43
N THR A 80 -17.23 -8.35 -20.69
CA THR A 80 -17.22 -8.39 -19.22
C THR A 80 -17.49 -7.00 -18.66
N PRO A 81 -18.43 -6.86 -17.70
CA PRO A 81 -18.64 -5.60 -16.99
C PRO A 81 -17.36 -5.07 -16.34
N VAL A 82 -17.15 -3.77 -16.42
CA VAL A 82 -16.03 -3.05 -15.81
C VAL A 82 -16.60 -1.98 -14.90
N THR A 83 -16.10 -1.89 -13.67
CA THR A 83 -16.44 -0.77 -12.81
C THR A 83 -16.05 0.56 -13.48
N PRO A 84 -16.82 1.64 -13.25
CA PRO A 84 -16.45 2.95 -13.79
C PRO A 84 -15.19 3.49 -13.12
N ALA A 85 -14.58 4.49 -13.77
CA ALA A 85 -13.54 5.28 -13.13
C ALA A 85 -14.05 5.86 -11.79
N PRO A 86 -13.20 5.94 -10.76
CA PRO A 86 -13.53 6.65 -9.53
C PRO A 86 -13.98 8.07 -9.82
N THR A 87 -15.05 8.51 -9.17
CA THR A 87 -15.49 9.90 -9.25
C THR A 87 -14.45 10.81 -8.59
N ALA A 88 -14.28 12.04 -9.09
CA ALA A 88 -13.35 13.01 -8.51
C ALA A 88 -13.74 13.43 -7.08
N SER A 89 -14.99 13.17 -6.69
CA SER A 89 -15.53 13.46 -5.37
C SER A 89 -16.35 12.29 -4.87
N ASP A 90 -16.09 11.86 -3.63
CA ASP A 90 -16.94 10.90 -2.90
C ASP A 90 -18.31 11.51 -2.52
N ALA A 91 -18.53 12.80 -2.80
CA ALA A 91 -19.83 13.45 -2.67
C ALA A 91 -20.72 13.32 -3.92
N ASP A 92 -20.23 12.70 -5.00
CA ASP A 92 -21.05 12.50 -6.21
C ASP A 92 -22.01 11.32 -6.04
N PRO A 93 -23.34 11.53 -6.03
CA PRO A 93 -24.32 10.44 -5.94
C PRO A 93 -24.23 9.42 -7.08
N ALA A 94 -23.66 9.79 -8.24
CA ALA A 94 -23.47 8.86 -9.35
C ALA A 94 -22.43 7.77 -9.04
N GLY A 95 -21.52 8.05 -8.09
CA GLY A 95 -20.51 7.11 -7.60
C GLY A 95 -21.09 5.95 -6.79
N TYR A 96 -22.40 5.92 -6.55
CA TYR A 96 -23.05 4.91 -5.72
C TYR A 96 -24.33 4.35 -6.37
N PHE A 97 -24.78 3.22 -5.85
CA PHE A 97 -26.11 2.68 -6.05
C PHE A 97 -26.52 1.87 -4.82
N SER A 98 -27.78 1.45 -4.74
CA SER A 98 -28.21 0.57 -3.65
C SER A 98 -29.15 -0.52 -4.12
N VAL A 99 -29.17 -1.63 -3.40
CA VAL A 99 -30.02 -2.80 -3.64
C VAL A 99 -30.73 -3.19 -2.36
N ALA A 100 -32.03 -3.48 -2.44
CA ALA A 100 -32.80 -3.90 -1.29
C ALA A 100 -32.99 -5.42 -1.27
N LEU A 101 -32.84 -6.02 -0.10
CA LEU A 101 -33.11 -7.42 0.17
C LEU A 101 -34.22 -7.53 1.20
N VAL A 102 -35.13 -8.47 1.00
CA VAL A 102 -36.15 -8.84 1.97
C VAL A 102 -35.84 -10.24 2.46
N ALA A 103 -35.67 -10.37 3.78
CA ALA A 103 -35.34 -11.61 4.46
C ALA A 103 -35.90 -11.59 5.90
N GLY A 104 -36.49 -12.70 6.35
CA GLY A 104 -37.24 -12.76 7.61
C GLY A 104 -38.38 -11.74 7.71
N GLY A 105 -39.02 -11.40 6.59
CA GLY A 105 -40.06 -10.36 6.53
C GLY A 105 -39.55 -8.93 6.79
N ARG A 106 -38.23 -8.72 6.79
CA ARG A 106 -37.59 -7.42 7.01
C ARG A 106 -36.82 -6.99 5.76
N ARG A 107 -36.79 -5.68 5.52
CA ARG A 107 -36.09 -5.06 4.40
C ARG A 107 -34.78 -4.44 4.88
N ILE A 108 -33.67 -4.83 4.25
CA ILE A 108 -32.37 -4.18 4.36
C ILE A 108 -32.00 -3.63 3.00
N GLU A 109 -31.41 -2.45 2.95
CA GLU A 109 -30.90 -1.90 1.69
C GLU A 109 -29.41 -1.63 1.78
N LEU A 110 -28.64 -2.30 0.94
CA LEU A 110 -27.19 -2.19 0.88
C LEU A 110 -26.81 -1.03 -0.03
N VAL A 111 -25.96 -0.13 0.46
CA VAL A 111 -25.41 0.99 -0.32
C VAL A 111 -24.01 0.61 -0.79
N ILE A 112 -23.83 0.62 -2.10
CA ILE A 112 -22.65 0.07 -2.78
C ILE A 112 -21.96 1.19 -3.56
N ARG A 113 -20.65 1.31 -3.37
CA ARG A 113 -19.80 2.19 -4.15
C ARG A 113 -19.54 1.57 -5.52
N ARG A 114 -19.77 2.33 -6.59
CA ARG A 114 -19.84 1.80 -7.95
C ARG A 114 -18.46 1.48 -8.52
N ASP A 115 -17.44 2.28 -8.22
CA ASP A 115 -16.10 2.16 -8.80
C ASP A 115 -15.31 0.93 -8.32
N ASP A 116 -15.66 0.37 -7.15
CA ASP A 116 -14.98 -0.81 -6.57
C ASP A 116 -15.93 -1.86 -5.99
N LEU A 117 -17.25 -1.66 -6.08
CA LEU A 117 -18.28 -2.54 -5.51
C LEU A 117 -18.18 -2.71 -3.99
N TYR A 118 -17.61 -1.76 -3.25
CA TYR A 118 -17.55 -1.85 -1.79
C TYR A 118 -18.90 -1.51 -1.13
N LEU A 119 -19.21 -2.20 -0.03
CA LEU A 119 -20.31 -1.83 0.86
C LEU A 119 -19.89 -0.58 1.64
N VAL A 120 -20.63 0.51 1.52
CA VAL A 120 -20.36 1.76 2.28
C VAL A 120 -21.29 1.93 3.49
N GLY A 121 -22.38 1.18 3.51
CA GLY A 121 -23.36 1.22 4.57
C GLY A 121 -24.63 0.47 4.18
N TRP A 122 -25.62 0.52 5.06
CA TRP A 122 -26.94 -0.02 4.79
C TRP A 122 -28.04 0.78 5.47
N TYR A 123 -29.22 0.76 4.86
CA TYR A 123 -30.45 1.22 5.49
C TYR A 123 -31.19 0.08 6.16
N GLN A 124 -31.81 0.43 7.27
CA GLN A 124 -32.79 -0.35 7.99
C GLN A 124 -34.04 0.51 8.18
N ALA A 125 -35.23 -0.08 8.03
CA ALA A 125 -36.47 0.60 8.40
C ALA A 125 -36.50 0.85 9.92
N ASP A 126 -36.73 2.10 10.36
CA ASP A 126 -36.89 2.43 11.78
C ASP A 126 -38.21 1.84 12.30
N GLN A 127 -38.13 0.67 12.94
CA GLN A 127 -39.31 -0.04 13.45
C GLN A 127 -39.97 0.67 14.64
N ASP A 128 -39.27 1.62 15.29
CA ASP A 128 -39.71 2.28 16.51
C ASP A 128 -40.46 3.60 16.24
N ARG A 129 -40.60 4.02 14.97
CA ARG A 129 -41.33 5.23 14.58
C ARG A 129 -42.45 4.91 13.61
N ALA A 130 -43.64 5.42 13.92
CA ALA A 130 -44.74 5.48 12.97
C ALA A 130 -44.38 6.47 11.82
N GLY A 131 -43.73 5.97 10.78
CA GLY A 131 -43.37 6.71 9.57
C GLY A 131 -42.08 6.21 8.93
N ASP A 132 -41.95 6.40 7.61
CA ASP A 132 -40.86 5.93 6.72
C ASP A 132 -39.45 6.51 7.02
N ALA A 133 -39.07 6.69 8.28
CA ALA A 133 -37.73 7.12 8.62
C ALA A 133 -36.79 5.91 8.54
N ASP A 134 -35.82 5.93 7.64
CA ASP A 134 -34.76 4.92 7.61
C ASP A 134 -33.62 5.29 8.57
N VAL A 135 -32.99 4.29 9.19
CA VAL A 135 -31.69 4.43 9.83
C VAL A 135 -30.62 3.98 8.83
N TYR A 136 -29.70 4.88 8.50
CA TYR A 136 -28.54 4.60 7.67
C TYR A 136 -27.31 4.35 8.53
N PHE A 137 -26.81 3.13 8.54
CA PHE A 137 -25.55 2.78 9.18
C PHE A 137 -24.43 2.96 8.16
N ARG A 138 -23.50 3.86 8.44
CA ARG A 138 -22.42 4.24 7.53
C ARG A 138 -21.09 3.77 8.10
N PHE A 139 -20.31 3.01 7.32
CA PHE A 139 -18.95 2.67 7.72
C PHE A 139 -18.09 3.93 7.89
N ARG A 140 -17.04 3.83 8.71
CA ARG A 140 -15.97 4.83 8.72
C ARG A 140 -15.43 4.97 7.29
N HIS A 141 -15.34 6.21 6.83
CA HIS A 141 -14.89 6.51 5.48
C HIS A 141 -13.41 6.13 5.32
N ASP A 142 -13.08 5.43 4.23
CA ASP A 142 -11.75 4.91 3.91
C ASP A 142 -10.98 5.80 2.90
N ARG A 143 -11.59 6.88 2.41
CA ARG A 143 -11.00 7.82 1.43
C ARG A 143 -10.86 9.23 1.98
N SER A 144 -9.99 10.04 1.36
CA SER A 144 -9.88 11.47 1.66
C SER A 144 -11.04 12.24 1.01
N GLY A 145 -11.92 12.81 1.85
CA GLY A 145 -13.06 13.60 1.38
C GLY A 145 -14.26 13.47 2.31
N SER A 146 -15.27 14.34 2.10
CA SER A 146 -16.56 14.17 2.76
C SER A 146 -17.38 13.13 1.99
N PRO A 147 -17.85 12.05 2.64
CA PRO A 147 -18.73 11.09 1.99
C PRO A 147 -20.03 11.76 1.55
N TYR A 148 -20.61 11.28 0.45
CA TYR A 148 -21.97 11.65 0.05
C TYR A 148 -22.95 11.46 1.22
N ASP A 149 -23.81 12.46 1.43
CA ASP A 149 -24.83 12.42 2.48
C ASP A 149 -26.02 11.58 1.99
N PHE A 150 -25.99 10.28 2.30
CA PHE A 150 -26.99 9.27 1.92
C PHE A 150 -28.33 9.46 2.67
N ARG A 151 -28.87 10.67 2.76
CA ARG A 151 -30.20 10.90 3.33
C ARG A 151 -31.27 10.63 2.28
N ARG A 152 -32.15 9.67 2.56
CA ARG A 152 -33.36 9.41 1.76
C ARG A 152 -34.46 10.42 2.05
N THR A 153 -34.53 10.88 3.29
CA THR A 153 -35.46 11.92 3.71
C THR A 153 -34.79 12.81 4.74
N THR A 154 -35.42 13.94 5.06
CA THR A 154 -35.01 14.79 6.19
C THR A 154 -35.11 14.07 7.54
N ARG A 155 -35.80 12.92 7.60
CA ARG A 155 -35.95 12.09 8.80
C ARG A 155 -34.97 10.93 8.86
N THR A 156 -34.19 10.68 7.81
CA THR A 156 -33.17 9.62 7.82
C THR A 156 -32.16 9.91 8.93
N ARG A 157 -32.03 8.98 9.87
CA ARG A 157 -31.01 9.03 10.93
C ARG A 157 -29.73 8.38 10.39
N ILE A 158 -28.60 9.06 10.54
CA ILE A 158 -27.30 8.48 10.19
C ILE A 158 -26.62 8.02 11.46
N VAL A 159 -26.09 6.80 11.44
CA VAL A 159 -25.26 6.22 12.49
C VAL A 159 -23.89 5.93 11.89
N ASP A 160 -22.91 6.72 12.29
CA ASP A 160 -21.52 6.51 11.88
C ASP A 160 -20.87 5.41 12.71
N LEU A 161 -20.31 4.43 12.02
CA LEU A 161 -19.58 3.32 12.62
C LEU A 161 -18.12 3.69 12.81
N THR A 162 -17.50 3.14 13.86
CA THR A 162 -16.10 3.41 14.21
C THR A 162 -15.11 2.60 13.37
N PHE A 163 -15.61 1.64 12.59
CA PHE A 163 -14.83 0.71 11.78
C PHE A 163 -15.16 0.86 10.29
N THR A 164 -14.21 0.51 9.43
CA THR A 164 -14.41 0.50 7.98
C THR A 164 -15.10 -0.80 7.53
N GLY A 165 -15.47 -0.88 6.25
CA GLY A 165 -15.95 -2.12 5.63
C GLY A 165 -14.84 -3.14 5.34
N SER A 166 -13.59 -2.92 5.76
CA SER A 166 -12.49 -3.84 5.48
C SER A 166 -12.59 -5.11 6.31
N TYR A 167 -12.15 -6.23 5.75
CA TYR A 167 -12.16 -7.52 6.44
C TYR A 167 -11.31 -7.54 7.72
N LEU A 168 -10.25 -6.75 7.78
CA LEU A 168 -9.41 -6.62 8.97
C LEU A 168 -10.13 -5.86 10.09
N ASP A 169 -10.75 -4.72 9.79
CA ASP A 169 -11.54 -3.94 10.76
C ASP A 169 -12.75 -4.74 11.28
N LEU A 170 -13.32 -5.60 10.43
CA LEU A 170 -14.39 -6.52 10.81
C LEU A 170 -13.89 -7.71 11.64
N GLY A 171 -12.58 -7.96 11.74
CA GLY A 171 -11.99 -9.09 12.46
C GLY A 171 -12.21 -10.43 11.74
N TYR A 172 -12.20 -10.41 10.40
CA TYR A 172 -12.35 -11.55 9.50
C TYR A 172 -11.25 -11.58 8.43
N PRO A 173 -9.97 -11.78 8.81
CA PRO A 173 -8.91 -12.03 7.84
C PRO A 173 -9.21 -13.28 6.99
N ALA A 174 -8.45 -13.48 5.91
CA ALA A 174 -8.68 -14.57 4.95
C ALA A 174 -8.93 -15.93 5.61
N GLU A 175 -8.09 -16.33 6.56
CA GLU A 175 -8.22 -17.61 7.28
C GLU A 175 -9.56 -17.78 7.99
N LYS A 176 -10.11 -16.72 8.58
CA LYS A 176 -11.42 -16.77 9.24
C LYS A 176 -12.55 -16.83 8.22
N ARG A 177 -12.40 -16.18 7.07
CA ARG A 177 -13.39 -16.23 5.97
C ARG A 177 -13.46 -17.60 5.31
N LYS A 178 -12.33 -18.32 5.24
CA LYS A 178 -12.25 -19.72 4.79
C LYS A 178 -13.06 -20.68 5.65
N ALA A 179 -13.38 -20.31 6.89
CA ALA A 179 -14.20 -21.12 7.81
C ALA A 179 -15.64 -20.59 7.96
N LEU A 180 -16.02 -19.53 7.24
CA LEU A 180 -17.30 -18.88 7.42
C LEU A 180 -18.40 -19.68 6.71
N ASN A 181 -19.46 -20.03 7.44
CA ASN A 181 -20.62 -20.67 6.82
C ASN A 181 -21.35 -19.69 5.90
N LEU A 182 -21.41 -20.03 4.63
CA LEU A 182 -22.17 -19.35 3.58
C LEU A 182 -23.34 -20.23 3.13
N GLY A 183 -24.24 -19.63 2.34
CA GLY A 183 -25.49 -20.24 1.88
C GLY A 183 -26.70 -19.33 2.13
N GLY A 184 -27.84 -19.68 1.55
CA GLY A 184 -29.08 -18.90 1.62
C GLY A 184 -29.57 -18.71 3.05
N GLY A 185 -29.53 -19.77 3.87
CA GLY A 185 -29.90 -19.66 5.29
C GLY A 185 -28.95 -18.77 6.09
N ALA A 186 -27.64 -18.81 5.80
CA ALA A 186 -26.66 -17.94 6.42
C ALA A 186 -26.88 -16.46 6.04
N LEU A 187 -27.15 -16.17 4.76
CA LEU A 187 -27.47 -14.82 4.28
C LEU A 187 -28.77 -14.29 4.89
N ILE A 188 -29.84 -15.09 4.91
CA ILE A 188 -31.12 -14.69 5.53
C ILE A 188 -30.91 -14.36 7.02
N LYS A 189 -30.19 -15.21 7.76
CA LYS A 189 -29.86 -14.96 9.16
C LYS A 189 -29.02 -13.69 9.34
N ALA A 190 -28.02 -13.47 8.48
CA ALA A 190 -27.19 -12.28 8.51
C ALA A 190 -28.03 -11.00 8.30
N LEU A 191 -28.93 -10.98 7.32
CA LEU A 191 -29.82 -9.85 7.06
C LEU A 191 -30.80 -9.61 8.20
N GLN A 192 -31.34 -10.67 8.81
CA GLN A 192 -32.18 -10.57 10.01
C GLN A 192 -31.41 -9.92 11.18
N LEU A 193 -30.14 -10.28 11.38
CA LEU A 193 -29.29 -9.66 12.41
C LEU A 193 -29.03 -8.18 12.12
N LEU A 194 -28.70 -7.84 10.86
CA LEU A 194 -28.48 -6.44 10.43
C LEU A 194 -29.75 -5.58 10.53
N SER A 195 -30.92 -6.20 10.53
CA SER A 195 -32.22 -5.53 10.69
C SER A 195 -32.70 -5.43 12.15
N GLY A 196 -31.90 -5.89 13.12
CA GLY A 196 -32.21 -5.80 14.54
C GLY A 196 -32.05 -4.39 15.11
N THR A 197 -32.79 -4.05 16.17
CA THR A 197 -32.82 -2.70 16.78
C THR A 197 -31.71 -2.44 17.81
N ASN A 198 -30.95 -3.45 18.20
CA ASN A 198 -30.05 -3.36 19.36
C ASN A 198 -28.65 -2.79 19.07
N GLY A 199 -28.35 -2.38 17.83
CA GLY A 199 -27.02 -1.84 17.48
C GLY A 199 -25.84 -2.81 17.65
N GLN A 200 -26.09 -4.04 18.13
CA GLN A 200 -25.16 -5.16 18.07
C GLN A 200 -25.08 -5.61 16.63
N GLN A 201 -24.17 -5.00 15.88
CA GLN A 201 -23.84 -5.41 14.53
C GLN A 201 -22.85 -6.56 14.66
N PRO A 202 -23.25 -7.81 14.38
CA PRO A 202 -22.28 -8.88 14.37
C PRO A 202 -21.44 -8.67 13.11
N ASN A 203 -20.17 -8.32 13.24
CA ASN A 203 -19.23 -8.21 12.12
C ASN A 203 -19.32 -9.44 11.18
N GLU A 204 -19.63 -10.61 11.72
CA GLU A 204 -19.94 -11.82 10.96
C GLU A 204 -21.07 -11.64 9.94
N ALA A 205 -22.20 -11.04 10.32
CA ALA A 205 -23.33 -10.82 9.42
C ALA A 205 -22.97 -9.85 8.28
N LEU A 206 -22.16 -8.84 8.56
CA LEU A 206 -21.61 -7.96 7.52
C LEU A 206 -20.71 -8.75 6.57
N VAL A 207 -19.80 -9.58 7.10
CA VAL A 207 -18.89 -10.37 6.28
C VAL A 207 -19.64 -11.41 5.43
N VAL A 208 -20.61 -12.13 5.99
CA VAL A 208 -21.50 -13.03 5.23
C VAL A 208 -22.18 -12.27 4.10
N THR A 209 -22.74 -11.08 4.39
CA THR A 209 -23.41 -10.25 3.38
C THR A 209 -22.44 -9.81 2.29
N ILE A 210 -21.24 -9.35 2.64
CA ILE A 210 -20.21 -8.93 1.67
C ILE A 210 -19.77 -10.12 0.81
N GLN A 211 -19.48 -11.28 1.41
CA GLN A 211 -19.09 -12.52 0.71
C GLN A 211 -20.17 -12.97 -0.28
N MET A 212 -21.41 -13.06 0.20
CA MET A 212 -22.51 -13.59 -0.60
C MET A 212 -23.00 -12.62 -1.66
N VAL A 213 -22.90 -11.31 -1.44
CA VAL A 213 -23.45 -10.31 -2.39
C VAL A 213 -22.37 -9.70 -3.26
N LEU A 214 -21.31 -9.14 -2.66
CA LEU A 214 -20.32 -8.34 -3.37
C LEU A 214 -19.20 -9.20 -3.96
N GLU A 215 -18.67 -10.15 -3.20
CA GLU A 215 -17.63 -11.06 -3.74
C GLU A 215 -18.21 -12.00 -4.79
N ALA A 216 -19.43 -12.51 -4.59
CA ALA A 216 -20.14 -13.28 -5.62
C ALA A 216 -20.43 -12.45 -6.88
N ALA A 217 -20.70 -11.14 -6.74
CA ALA A 217 -20.84 -10.26 -7.90
C ALA A 217 -19.52 -10.14 -8.68
N ARG A 218 -18.38 -10.04 -7.99
CA ARG A 218 -17.05 -9.92 -8.61
C ARG A 218 -16.54 -11.21 -9.23
N PHE A 219 -16.83 -12.38 -8.66
CA PHE A 219 -16.23 -13.66 -9.06
C PHE A 219 -17.26 -14.71 -9.48
N HIS A 220 -17.10 -15.24 -10.69
CA HIS A 220 -18.00 -16.25 -11.24
C HIS A 220 -17.97 -17.57 -10.44
N PRO A 221 -16.79 -18.15 -10.09
CA PRO A 221 -16.75 -19.44 -9.39
C PRO A 221 -17.35 -19.39 -7.99
N LEU A 222 -17.21 -18.25 -7.29
CA LEU A 222 -17.84 -18.05 -5.98
C LEU A 222 -19.36 -17.97 -6.10
N PHE A 223 -19.87 -17.21 -7.07
CA PHE A 223 -21.29 -17.16 -7.34
C PHE A 223 -21.88 -18.53 -7.70
N GLU A 224 -21.25 -19.27 -8.61
CA GLU A 224 -21.72 -20.61 -9.00
C GLU A 224 -21.73 -21.57 -7.82
N HIS A 225 -20.65 -21.58 -7.02
CA HIS A 225 -20.60 -22.38 -5.81
C HIS A 225 -21.76 -22.06 -4.84
N LEU A 226 -22.00 -20.77 -4.57
CA LEU A 226 -23.05 -20.32 -3.65
C LEU A 226 -24.46 -20.56 -4.18
N ARG A 227 -24.65 -20.50 -5.51
CA ARG A 227 -25.91 -20.81 -6.19
C ARG A 227 -26.23 -22.29 -6.10
N GLU A 228 -25.24 -23.16 -6.33
CA GLU A 228 -25.40 -24.62 -6.28
C GLU A 228 -25.61 -25.14 -4.86
N HIS A 229 -24.96 -24.52 -3.88
CA HIS A 229 -25.03 -24.92 -2.46
C HIS A 229 -25.91 -23.94 -1.66
N TRP A 230 -26.91 -23.34 -2.31
CA TRP A 230 -27.77 -22.32 -1.69
C TRP A 230 -28.49 -22.83 -0.43
N ASP A 231 -28.94 -24.08 -0.42
CA ASP A 231 -29.64 -24.67 0.72
C ASP A 231 -28.70 -25.27 1.77
N GLU A 232 -27.38 -25.24 1.52
CA GLU A 232 -26.37 -25.76 2.41
C GLU A 232 -25.81 -24.68 3.34
N TRP A 233 -25.20 -25.11 4.44
CA TRP A 233 -24.50 -24.25 5.39
C TRP A 233 -23.06 -24.73 5.45
N GLY A 234 -22.20 -24.09 4.66
CA GLY A 234 -20.84 -24.58 4.46
C GLY A 234 -19.85 -23.48 4.17
N ALA A 235 -18.60 -23.75 4.50
CA ALA A 235 -17.49 -22.90 4.13
C ALA A 235 -17.23 -22.96 2.61
N PRO A 236 -16.90 -21.83 1.97
CA PRO A 236 -16.47 -21.86 0.57
C PRO A 236 -15.11 -22.56 0.45
N PRO A 237 -14.78 -23.14 -0.71
CA PRO A 237 -13.44 -23.64 -0.98
C PRO A 237 -12.37 -22.56 -0.71
N PRO A 238 -11.27 -22.88 0.01
CA PRO A 238 -10.25 -21.89 0.39
C PRO A 238 -9.68 -21.08 -0.78
N ALA A 239 -9.48 -21.73 -1.93
CA ALA A 239 -8.97 -21.08 -3.14
C ALA A 239 -9.89 -19.97 -3.65
N LEU A 240 -11.21 -20.04 -3.40
CA LEU A 240 -12.15 -18.97 -3.76
C LEU A 240 -12.04 -17.75 -2.83
N VAL A 241 -11.63 -17.95 -1.58
CA VAL A 241 -11.36 -16.84 -0.64
C VAL A 241 -10.05 -16.16 -1.00
N ASP A 242 -9.02 -16.95 -1.33
CA ASP A 242 -7.72 -16.43 -1.74
C ASP A 242 -7.82 -15.64 -3.05
N LEU A 243 -8.66 -16.09 -3.98
CA LEU A 243 -8.97 -15.39 -5.22
C LEU A 243 -9.51 -13.96 -4.97
N GLN A 244 -10.34 -13.77 -3.93
CA GLN A 244 -10.93 -12.46 -3.63
C GLN A 244 -9.90 -11.41 -3.27
N ASN A 245 -8.80 -11.81 -2.61
CA ASN A 245 -7.70 -10.91 -2.26
C ASN A 245 -6.93 -10.43 -3.51
N ASN A 246 -7.15 -11.06 -4.66
CA ASN A 246 -6.43 -10.79 -5.90
C ASN A 246 -7.32 -10.14 -6.98
N TRP A 247 -8.50 -9.63 -6.63
CA TRP A 247 -9.42 -9.03 -7.62
C TRP A 247 -8.78 -7.89 -8.43
N GLY A 248 -8.08 -6.97 -7.75
CA GLY A 248 -7.41 -5.84 -8.36
C GLY A 248 -6.27 -6.27 -9.28
N ASP A 249 -5.45 -7.21 -8.82
CA ASP A 249 -4.28 -7.71 -9.55
C ASP A 249 -4.71 -8.53 -10.79
N LEU A 250 -5.73 -9.39 -10.66
CA LEU A 250 -6.34 -10.09 -11.80
C LEU A 250 -6.92 -9.12 -12.84
N SER A 251 -7.62 -8.08 -12.38
CA SER A 251 -8.15 -7.05 -13.28
C SER A 251 -7.02 -6.32 -14.00
N GLN A 252 -5.93 -6.02 -13.30
CA GLN A 252 -4.75 -5.37 -13.88
C GLN A 252 -4.06 -6.26 -14.93
N ASP A 253 -3.87 -7.54 -14.64
CA ASP A 253 -3.27 -8.50 -15.56
C ASP A 253 -4.07 -8.69 -16.83
N TRP A 254 -5.39 -8.67 -16.67
CA TRP A 254 -6.30 -8.64 -17.79
C TRP A 254 -6.06 -7.40 -18.68
N TRP A 255 -5.96 -6.21 -18.09
CA TRP A 255 -5.64 -4.98 -18.84
C TRP A 255 -4.26 -5.05 -19.51
N ARG A 256 -3.24 -5.58 -18.83
CA ARG A 256 -1.88 -5.75 -19.39
C ARG A 256 -1.89 -6.67 -20.60
N GLY A 257 -2.55 -7.82 -20.49
CA GLY A 257 -2.65 -8.76 -21.60
C GLY A 257 -3.45 -8.21 -22.79
N GLN A 258 -4.50 -7.43 -22.54
CA GLN A 258 -5.26 -6.73 -23.59
C GLN A 258 -4.42 -5.68 -24.32
N ASP A 259 -3.73 -4.80 -23.59
CA ASP A 259 -2.94 -3.71 -24.16
C ASP A 259 -1.74 -4.24 -24.96
N ALA A 260 -0.99 -5.17 -24.36
CA ALA A 260 0.26 -5.65 -24.92
C ALA A 260 0.04 -6.68 -26.03
N ARG A 261 -1.15 -7.32 -26.09
CA ARG A 261 -1.41 -8.53 -26.89
C ARG A 261 -0.39 -9.64 -26.61
N VAL A 262 0.16 -9.66 -25.40
CA VAL A 262 1.16 -10.64 -24.95
C VAL A 262 0.46 -11.71 -24.13
N ALA A 263 0.97 -12.94 -24.22
CA ALA A 263 0.53 -14.03 -23.35
C ALA A 263 0.80 -13.65 -21.89
N ILE A 264 -0.21 -13.79 -21.04
CA ILE A 264 -0.04 -13.63 -19.60
C ILE A 264 0.12 -15.03 -19.00
N THR A 265 1.12 -15.21 -18.13
CA THR A 265 1.21 -16.40 -17.29
C THR A 265 1.34 -15.94 -15.86
N VAL A 266 0.25 -16.00 -15.11
CA VAL A 266 0.19 -15.54 -13.72
C VAL A 266 -0.47 -16.60 -12.85
N THR A 267 -0.04 -16.66 -11.58
CA THR A 267 -0.53 -17.65 -10.62
C THR A 267 -1.15 -16.92 -9.43
N TYR A 268 -2.43 -17.20 -9.16
CA TYR A 268 -3.14 -16.66 -8.00
C TYR A 268 -3.89 -17.79 -7.30
N ALA A 269 -3.75 -17.90 -5.97
CA ALA A 269 -4.44 -18.93 -5.18
C ALA A 269 -4.22 -20.36 -5.72
N GLY A 270 -3.02 -20.65 -6.26
CA GLY A 270 -2.70 -21.93 -6.90
C GLY A 270 -3.31 -22.14 -8.29
N MET A 271 -4.12 -21.20 -8.79
CA MET A 271 -4.67 -21.21 -10.15
C MET A 271 -3.69 -20.54 -11.11
N ILE A 272 -3.43 -21.18 -12.25
CA ILE A 272 -2.54 -20.65 -13.29
C ILE A 272 -3.40 -20.11 -14.44
N PHE A 273 -3.26 -18.83 -14.74
CA PHE A 273 -3.92 -18.15 -15.85
C PHE A 273 -2.88 -17.96 -16.96
N LYS A 274 -3.08 -18.64 -18.09
CA LYS A 274 -2.17 -18.64 -19.26
C LYS A 274 -2.64 -17.71 -20.38
N ALA A 275 -3.86 -17.20 -20.25
CA ALA A 275 -4.45 -16.26 -21.17
C ALA A 275 -5.38 -15.28 -20.46
N VAL A 276 -5.59 -14.13 -21.09
CA VAL A 276 -6.58 -13.12 -20.67
C VAL A 276 -7.98 -13.71 -20.58
N ALA A 277 -8.30 -14.67 -21.46
CA ALA A 277 -9.56 -15.41 -21.43
C ALA A 277 -9.73 -16.20 -20.13
N ASP A 278 -8.66 -16.78 -19.57
CA ASP A 278 -8.72 -17.55 -18.32
C ASP A 278 -9.16 -16.65 -17.16
N ILE A 279 -8.64 -15.42 -17.09
CA ILE A 279 -9.05 -14.45 -16.07
C ILE A 279 -10.55 -14.16 -16.16
N LEU A 280 -11.09 -14.04 -17.38
CA LEU A 280 -12.53 -13.78 -17.59
C LEU A 280 -13.42 -14.98 -17.23
N THR A 281 -12.89 -16.19 -17.14
CA THR A 281 -13.66 -17.32 -16.62
C THR A 281 -13.89 -17.23 -15.11
N VAL A 282 -13.07 -16.44 -14.43
CA VAL A 282 -13.06 -16.33 -12.97
C VAL A 282 -13.60 -14.97 -12.49
N VAL A 283 -13.27 -13.88 -13.18
CA VAL A 283 -13.69 -12.51 -12.85
C VAL A 283 -14.95 -12.14 -13.64
N ALA A 284 -16.04 -11.90 -12.93
CA ALA A 284 -17.34 -11.52 -13.51
C ALA A 284 -17.54 -10.00 -13.62
N VAL A 285 -16.82 -9.21 -12.82
CA VAL A 285 -16.73 -7.75 -12.96
C VAL A 285 -15.26 -7.35 -12.84
N LEU A 286 -14.71 -6.75 -13.88
CA LEU A 286 -13.34 -6.21 -13.85
C LEU A 286 -13.33 -4.90 -13.07
N HIS A 287 -12.29 -4.69 -12.28
CA HIS A 287 -12.02 -3.38 -11.72
C HIS A 287 -11.55 -2.43 -12.84
N TYR A 288 -12.01 -1.17 -12.80
CA TYR A 288 -11.57 -0.12 -13.70
C TYR A 288 -10.04 -0.09 -13.79
N LYS A 289 -9.53 0.17 -14.99
CA LYS A 289 -8.11 0.35 -15.26
C LYS A 289 -7.60 1.59 -14.54
N ASN A 290 -7.29 1.44 -13.26
CA ASN A 290 -6.82 2.53 -12.45
C ASN A 290 -5.28 2.51 -12.45
N CYS A 291 -4.70 3.09 -13.49
CA CYS A 291 -3.24 3.15 -13.69
C CYS A 291 -2.47 3.91 -12.58
N GLY A 292 -3.15 4.43 -11.55
CA GLY A 292 -2.56 5.21 -10.47
C GLY A 292 -3.05 4.88 -9.05
N ARG A 293 -3.96 3.91 -8.86
CA ARG A 293 -4.37 3.44 -7.52
C ARG A 293 -4.69 1.95 -7.61
N LYS A 294 -3.95 1.10 -6.88
CA LYS A 294 -4.54 -0.19 -6.53
C LYS A 294 -5.83 0.06 -5.72
N PRO A 295 -6.87 -0.76 -5.88
CA PRO A 295 -7.92 -0.82 -4.89
C PRO A 295 -7.31 -1.35 -3.57
N PHE A 296 -6.93 -0.42 -2.69
CA PHE A 296 -6.88 -0.58 -1.24
C PHE A 296 -5.90 -1.58 -0.60
N ALA A 297 -4.61 -1.46 -0.90
CA ALA A 297 -3.58 -1.73 0.12
C ALA A 297 -3.49 -0.59 1.18
N ALA A 298 -4.18 0.54 0.98
CA ALA A 298 -3.92 1.79 1.71
C ALA A 298 -4.71 1.99 3.02
N ALA A 299 -5.63 1.09 3.43
CA ALA A 299 -6.40 1.30 4.66
C ALA A 299 -5.79 0.65 5.91
N ALA A 300 -4.98 -0.41 5.78
CA ALA A 300 -4.29 -1.02 6.92
C ALA A 300 -3.01 -0.24 7.29
N ALA A 301 -2.32 0.36 6.31
CA ALA A 301 -1.10 1.13 6.57
C ALA A 301 -1.38 2.57 7.06
N ALA A 302 -2.58 3.13 6.81
CA ALA A 302 -2.87 4.51 7.20
C ALA A 302 -3.09 4.70 8.72
N ALA A 303 -3.23 3.61 9.49
CA ALA A 303 -3.28 3.67 10.95
C ALA A 303 -1.89 3.75 11.61
N GLU A 304 -0.81 3.57 10.85
CA GLU A 304 0.58 3.82 11.29
C GLU A 304 1.13 5.13 10.70
N ASN A 305 0.27 6.12 10.40
CA ASN A 305 0.71 7.48 10.08
C ASN A 305 1.25 8.26 11.31
N GLU A 306 1.76 7.57 12.32
CA GLU A 306 2.75 8.16 13.22
C GLU A 306 4.12 8.11 12.52
N ALA A 307 4.64 9.31 12.25
CA ALA A 307 6.03 9.60 11.89
C ALA A 307 6.43 9.61 10.39
N CYS A 308 5.94 10.61 9.66
CA CYS A 308 6.85 11.39 8.80
C CYS A 308 6.96 12.81 9.36
N PRO A 309 7.72 13.03 10.46
CA PRO A 309 7.98 14.38 10.93
C PRO A 309 8.93 15.08 9.94
N PRO A 310 8.70 16.36 9.61
CA PRO A 310 9.48 17.11 8.61
C PRO A 310 10.85 17.62 9.11
N THR A 311 11.46 16.98 10.10
CA THR A 311 12.79 17.35 10.64
C THR A 311 13.65 16.11 10.74
N GLY A 312 14.68 15.99 9.90
CA GLY A 312 15.36 14.72 9.65
C GLY A 312 15.08 14.16 8.25
N GLY A 313 16.11 13.74 7.54
CA GLY A 313 16.01 13.04 6.26
C GLY A 313 17.10 11.98 6.11
N ARG A 314 16.83 10.98 5.28
CA ARG A 314 17.83 10.04 4.81
C ARG A 314 18.39 10.56 3.50
N PHE A 315 19.70 10.44 3.28
CA PHE A 315 20.35 10.97 2.09
C PHE A 315 21.31 9.96 1.49
N LEU A 316 21.39 9.93 0.16
CA LEU A 316 22.43 9.25 -0.59
C LEU A 316 23.55 10.25 -0.87
N VAL A 317 24.69 10.03 -0.25
CA VAL A 317 25.93 10.78 -0.54
C VAL A 317 26.72 9.96 -1.55
N THR A 318 27.05 10.55 -2.70
CA THR A 318 27.87 9.92 -3.75
C THR A 318 29.12 10.77 -3.97
N VAL A 319 30.30 10.21 -3.75
CA VAL A 319 31.56 10.84 -4.15
C VAL A 319 31.83 10.42 -5.59
N GLU A 320 31.93 11.38 -6.49
CA GLU A 320 32.04 11.16 -7.93
C GLU A 320 33.50 11.09 -8.39
N GLU A 321 34.31 12.01 -7.87
CA GLU A 321 35.71 12.17 -8.27
C GLU A 321 36.53 12.78 -7.12
N LEU A 322 37.77 12.34 -6.97
CA LEU A 322 38.81 13.07 -6.26
C LEU A 322 39.83 13.62 -7.25
N VAL A 323 40.22 14.88 -7.07
CA VAL A 323 41.26 15.54 -7.85
C VAL A 323 42.33 16.01 -6.89
N PHE A 324 43.55 15.54 -7.08
CA PHE A 324 44.70 15.97 -6.31
C PHE A 324 45.44 17.01 -7.13
N ASP A 325 45.73 18.16 -6.54
CA ASP A 325 46.39 19.28 -7.20
C ASP A 325 47.44 19.87 -6.26
N ASN A 326 48.70 19.50 -6.47
CA ASN A 326 49.85 20.14 -5.82
C ASN A 326 50.94 20.47 -6.86
N PRO A 327 51.32 21.76 -7.00
CA PRO A 327 52.45 22.21 -7.81
C PRO A 327 53.82 22.16 -7.08
N GLY A 328 53.93 21.42 -5.96
CA GLY A 328 55.00 21.51 -4.95
C GLY A 328 56.41 21.25 -5.46
N ASP A 329 56.62 20.23 -6.29
CA ASP A 329 57.91 19.97 -6.91
C ASP A 329 57.78 19.73 -8.41
N ALA A 330 58.66 20.36 -9.19
CA ALA A 330 58.71 20.22 -10.65
C ALA A 330 59.12 18.80 -11.14
N GLY A 331 59.04 17.79 -10.28
CA GLY A 331 59.26 16.39 -10.56
C GLY A 331 58.05 15.73 -11.22
N SER A 332 58.29 14.62 -11.92
CA SER A 332 57.22 13.83 -12.54
C SER A 332 56.55 12.85 -11.58
N ASP A 333 56.94 12.85 -10.31
CA ASP A 333 56.66 11.78 -9.35
C ASP A 333 55.57 12.19 -8.36
N PHE A 334 54.32 12.13 -8.82
CA PHE A 334 53.13 12.52 -8.04
C PHE A 334 52.43 11.26 -7.52
N GLU A 335 52.57 10.95 -6.24
CA GLU A 335 52.04 9.71 -5.63
C GLU A 335 51.23 10.00 -4.36
N PRO A 336 49.95 10.43 -4.50
CA PRO A 336 49.11 10.71 -3.35
C PRO A 336 48.74 9.41 -2.62
N TYR A 337 48.90 9.40 -1.30
CA TYR A 337 48.50 8.30 -0.43
C TYR A 337 47.72 8.82 0.81
N GLY A 338 46.99 7.94 1.49
CA GLY A 338 46.19 8.30 2.66
C GLY A 338 44.71 7.92 2.51
N SER A 339 43.81 8.74 3.03
CA SER A 339 42.36 8.47 2.93
C SER A 339 41.49 9.72 2.89
N VAL A 340 40.34 9.58 2.23
CA VAL A 340 39.23 10.54 2.28
C VAL A 340 38.00 9.79 2.76
N SER A 341 37.42 10.24 3.88
CA SER A 341 36.28 9.58 4.53
C SER A 341 35.13 10.55 4.76
N LEU A 342 33.91 10.09 4.50
CA LEU A 342 32.69 10.71 4.99
C LEU A 342 32.62 10.53 6.51
N VAL A 343 32.44 11.61 7.26
CA VAL A 343 32.37 11.60 8.72
C VAL A 343 31.02 12.09 9.24
N ASP A 344 30.65 11.67 10.44
CA ASP A 344 29.49 12.21 11.16
C ASP A 344 29.79 13.59 11.77
N GLY A 345 28.80 14.19 12.44
CA GLY A 345 28.96 15.48 13.11
C GLY A 345 29.97 15.50 14.27
N GLN A 346 30.55 14.34 14.63
CA GLN A 346 31.59 14.18 15.64
C GLN A 346 32.97 13.86 15.02
N GLY A 347 33.08 13.80 13.68
CA GLY A 347 34.31 13.46 12.98
C GLY A 347 34.60 11.95 12.91
N THR A 348 33.65 11.09 13.29
CA THR A 348 33.82 9.63 13.20
C THR A 348 33.61 9.18 11.75
N PRO A 349 34.52 8.40 11.15
CA PRO A 349 34.33 7.87 9.81
C PRO A 349 33.07 7.01 9.69
N ILE A 350 32.15 7.43 8.84
CA ILE A 350 30.97 6.65 8.43
C ILE A 350 31.37 5.71 7.28
N ARG A 351 32.09 6.24 6.28
CA ARG A 351 32.55 5.48 5.12
C ARG A 351 33.79 6.11 4.50
N THR A 352 34.78 5.29 4.20
CA THR A 352 35.97 5.72 3.45
C THR A 352 35.65 5.71 1.95
N ALA A 353 35.74 6.88 1.31
CA ALA A 353 35.48 7.05 -0.12
C ALA A 353 36.69 6.64 -0.96
N TRP A 354 37.89 6.89 -0.44
CA TRP A 354 39.17 6.53 -1.05
C TRP A 354 40.19 6.25 0.04
N GLN A 355 40.99 5.21 -0.17
CA GLN A 355 42.13 4.90 0.67
C GLN A 355 43.24 4.33 -0.20
N GLN A 356 44.46 4.76 0.06
CA GLN A 356 45.64 4.32 -0.64
C GLN A 356 46.80 4.18 0.35
N ALA A 357 47.46 3.03 0.33
CA ALA A 357 48.64 2.77 1.15
C ALA A 357 49.89 3.39 0.50
N ASP A 358 50.90 3.62 1.32
CA ASP A 358 52.14 4.37 1.07
C ASP A 358 53.16 3.68 0.13
N HIS A 359 52.77 2.76 -0.77
CA HIS A 359 53.75 2.03 -1.60
C HIS A 359 53.24 1.73 -3.03
N ASP A 360 54.06 2.09 -4.04
CA ASP A 360 53.96 1.79 -5.48
C ASP A 360 52.66 2.26 -6.16
N ILE A 361 52.57 3.57 -6.40
CA ILE A 361 51.32 4.21 -6.84
C ILE A 361 51.45 4.75 -8.27
N PRO A 362 50.52 4.45 -9.19
CA PRO A 362 50.46 5.15 -10.46
C PRO A 362 50.17 6.64 -10.23
N HIS A 363 50.80 7.54 -10.98
CA HIS A 363 50.47 8.98 -10.93
C HIS A 363 48.98 9.20 -11.21
N VAL A 364 48.21 9.57 -10.18
CA VAL A 364 46.78 9.83 -10.32
C VAL A 364 46.44 11.25 -9.90
N VAL A 365 46.24 12.10 -10.90
CA VAL A 365 45.71 13.47 -10.72
C VAL A 365 44.19 13.43 -10.47
N ARG A 366 43.50 12.41 -11.01
CA ARG A 366 42.04 12.27 -10.96
C ARG A 366 41.63 10.82 -10.70
N VAL A 367 40.95 10.58 -9.59
CA VAL A 367 40.39 9.27 -9.22
C VAL A 367 38.87 9.31 -9.38
N PRO A 368 38.30 8.72 -10.46
CA PRO A 368 36.86 8.54 -10.55
C PRO A 368 36.41 7.46 -9.56
N LEU A 369 35.37 7.74 -8.78
CA LEU A 369 34.88 6.86 -7.72
C LEU A 369 33.45 6.39 -8.02
N THR A 370 33.30 5.34 -8.82
CA THR A 370 31.97 4.87 -9.26
C THR A 370 31.13 4.25 -8.13
N ASP A 371 31.79 3.76 -7.08
CA ASP A 371 31.19 2.96 -6.00
C ASP A 371 31.25 3.63 -4.61
N ALA A 372 31.72 4.88 -4.52
CA ALA A 372 31.81 5.61 -3.26
C ALA A 372 30.46 6.26 -2.88
N ARG A 373 29.51 5.45 -2.39
CA ARG A 373 28.16 5.89 -2.05
C ARG A 373 27.74 5.51 -0.64
N ALA A 374 27.19 6.40 0.16
CA ALA A 374 26.67 6.09 1.50
C ALA A 374 25.21 6.53 1.65
N VAL A 375 24.39 5.71 2.32
CA VAL A 375 23.08 6.12 2.82
C VAL A 375 23.27 6.58 4.26
N VAL A 376 22.97 7.84 4.54
CA VAL A 376 23.21 8.46 5.86
C VAL A 376 21.97 9.24 6.30
N ASP A 377 21.62 9.08 7.58
CA ASP A 377 20.57 9.89 8.21
C ASP A 377 21.17 11.23 8.66
N SER A 378 20.53 12.34 8.29
CA SER A 378 20.98 13.69 8.65
C SER A 378 19.77 14.59 8.91
N GLU A 379 19.87 15.46 9.92
CA GLU A 379 18.83 16.46 10.20
C GLU A 379 18.82 17.60 9.18
N THR A 380 20.00 17.95 8.67
CA THR A 380 20.23 19.16 7.87
C THR A 380 20.52 18.87 6.40
N GLY A 381 20.86 17.62 6.06
CA GLY A 381 21.39 17.25 4.74
C GLY A 381 22.82 17.75 4.49
N VAL A 382 23.49 18.29 5.52
CA VAL A 382 24.91 18.66 5.47
C VAL A 382 25.75 17.44 5.83
N PHE A 383 26.77 17.17 5.01
CA PHE A 383 27.71 16.07 5.17
C PHE A 383 29.13 16.59 5.18
N CYS A 384 29.96 16.05 6.06
CA CYS A 384 31.35 16.45 6.23
C CYS A 384 32.28 15.35 5.74
N PHE A 385 33.36 15.73 5.09
CA PHE A 385 34.42 14.82 4.69
C PHE A 385 35.69 15.19 5.44
N HIS A 386 36.36 14.17 5.96
CA HIS A 386 37.69 14.26 6.51
C HIS A 386 38.69 13.72 5.49
N ALA A 387 39.81 14.42 5.32
CA ALA A 387 40.91 13.97 4.47
C ALA A 387 42.21 13.98 5.25
N SER A 388 42.92 12.85 5.18
CA SER A 388 44.31 12.72 5.62
C SER A 388 45.08 12.16 4.44
N VAL A 389 45.57 13.07 3.60
CA VAL A 389 46.25 12.75 2.34
C VAL A 389 47.63 13.39 2.35
N ARG A 390 48.61 12.61 1.92
CA ARG A 390 50.00 13.00 1.78
C ARG A 390 50.49 12.72 0.37
N GLU A 391 51.55 13.40 -0.01
CA GLU A 391 52.34 13.10 -1.20
C GLU A 391 53.62 12.41 -0.75
N SER A 392 53.92 11.24 -1.34
CA SER A 392 55.24 10.63 -1.14
C SER A 392 56.22 11.26 -2.11
N ASP A 393 57.31 11.81 -1.59
CA ASP A 393 58.44 12.26 -2.40
C ASP A 393 59.73 11.53 -1.99
N SER A 394 60.69 11.52 -2.90
CA SER A 394 61.98 10.87 -2.67
C SER A 394 63.04 11.79 -2.04
N SER A 395 62.74 13.07 -1.81
CA SER A 395 63.76 14.10 -1.54
C SER A 395 63.53 15.03 -0.34
N ASN A 396 62.31 15.19 0.16
CA ASN A 396 61.94 16.22 1.14
C ASN A 396 61.24 15.64 2.37
N GLY A 397 60.68 14.43 2.25
CA GLY A 397 59.77 13.84 3.24
C GLY A 397 58.33 14.16 2.89
N ASP A 398 57.40 13.31 3.31
CA ASP A 398 56.02 13.37 2.81
C ASP A 398 55.31 14.68 3.19
N ASP A 399 54.82 15.39 2.18
CA ASP A 399 54.09 16.64 2.34
C ASP A 399 52.59 16.35 2.57
N ASP A 400 51.98 17.07 3.54
CA ASP A 400 50.56 16.91 3.84
C ASP A 400 49.71 17.72 2.85
N LEU A 401 48.91 17.04 2.01
CA LEU A 401 47.99 17.64 1.03
C LEU A 401 46.67 18.15 1.64
N SER A 402 46.39 17.86 2.92
CA SER A 402 45.11 18.15 3.57
C SER A 402 45.19 18.65 5.03
N SER A 403 46.37 19.09 5.50
CA SER A 403 46.61 19.43 6.92
C SER A 403 45.90 20.69 7.45
N GLN A 404 45.55 21.66 6.59
CA GLN A 404 45.03 22.96 7.07
C GLN A 404 43.53 22.98 7.35
N VAL A 405 42.77 22.04 6.76
CA VAL A 405 41.31 21.96 6.92
C VAL A 405 40.95 20.55 7.35
N SER A 406 40.50 20.39 8.60
CA SER A 406 40.15 19.06 9.13
C SER A 406 38.96 18.46 8.38
N ASP A 407 37.95 19.27 8.07
CA ASP A 407 36.71 18.78 7.46
C ASP A 407 36.14 19.77 6.44
N VAL A 408 35.63 19.23 5.33
CA VAL A 408 34.88 19.99 4.32
C VAL A 408 33.44 19.54 4.34
N CYS A 409 32.52 20.46 4.67
CA CYS A 409 31.10 20.17 4.84
C CYS A 409 30.22 20.88 3.80
N GLY A 410 29.16 20.22 3.35
CA GLY A 410 28.15 20.84 2.49
C GLY A 410 26.99 19.91 2.15
N THR A 411 26.06 20.39 1.32
CA THR A 411 24.87 19.66 0.87
C THR A 411 25.07 19.10 -0.55
N GLY A 412 26.32 18.88 -0.98
CA GLY A 412 26.68 18.54 -2.35
C GLY A 412 27.55 19.60 -3.03
N GLY A 413 28.20 19.23 -4.13
CA GLY A 413 29.05 20.09 -4.93
C GLY A 413 30.54 19.75 -4.81
N VAL A 414 31.36 20.78 -4.63
CA VAL A 414 32.82 20.67 -4.62
C VAL A 414 33.35 21.08 -3.25
N GLY A 415 34.18 20.23 -2.66
CA GLY A 415 34.95 20.52 -1.47
C GLY A 415 36.44 20.53 -1.76
N THR A 416 37.22 21.38 -1.11
CA THR A 416 38.68 21.42 -1.28
C THR A 416 39.37 21.43 0.07
N PHE A 417 40.18 20.40 0.32
CA PHE A 417 41.16 20.36 1.38
C PHE A 417 42.44 21.04 0.90
N ARG A 418 43.10 21.79 1.77
CA ARG A 418 44.36 22.46 1.44
C ARG A 418 45.44 22.00 2.40
N GLY A 419 46.55 21.59 1.82
CA GLY A 419 47.82 21.37 2.48
C GLY A 419 48.72 22.58 2.33
N ASP A 420 49.93 22.47 2.86
CA ASP A 420 50.97 23.48 2.63
C ASP A 420 51.42 23.45 1.16
N ASP A 421 51.50 22.24 0.62
CA ASP A 421 51.89 21.96 -0.75
C ASP A 421 50.66 21.37 -1.44
N GLY A 422 49.71 22.20 -1.86
CA GLY A 422 48.62 21.74 -2.72
C GLY A 422 47.32 21.35 -2.02
N THR A 423 46.49 20.59 -2.74
CA THR A 423 45.06 20.47 -2.46
C THR A 423 44.49 19.12 -2.86
N VAL A 424 43.46 18.70 -2.12
CA VAL A 424 42.59 17.58 -2.49
C VAL A 424 41.20 18.12 -2.73
N THR A 425 40.70 18.02 -3.95
CA THR A 425 39.35 18.45 -4.32
C THR A 425 38.43 17.25 -4.46
N ILE A 426 37.34 17.25 -3.70
CA ILE A 426 36.29 16.23 -3.73
C ILE A 426 35.06 16.74 -4.48
N TYR A 427 34.59 15.98 -5.45
CA TYR A 427 33.32 16.18 -6.14
C TYR A 427 32.31 15.19 -5.59
N TYR A 428 31.21 15.67 -5.04
CA TYR A 428 30.21 14.81 -4.44
C TYR A 428 28.79 15.34 -4.65
N ALA A 429 27.84 14.42 -4.76
CA ALA A 429 26.41 14.71 -4.82
C ALA A 429 25.72 14.20 -3.57
N VAL A 430 24.75 14.97 -3.08
CA VAL A 430 23.85 14.56 -2.00
C VAL A 430 22.46 14.52 -2.58
N GLN A 431 21.75 13.43 -2.38
CA GLN A 431 20.38 13.27 -2.87
C GLN A 431 19.50 12.86 -1.71
N ARG A 432 18.40 13.58 -1.50
CA ARG A 432 17.44 13.20 -0.48
C ARG A 432 16.76 11.90 -0.89
N LEU A 433 16.70 10.98 0.07
CA LEU A 433 16.00 9.72 -0.04
C LEU A 433 14.70 9.83 0.74
N VAL A 434 13.62 9.39 0.11
CA VAL A 434 12.37 9.15 0.83
C VAL A 434 12.13 7.66 0.84
N ARG A 435 11.69 7.15 2.00
CA ARG A 435 10.99 5.87 1.99
C ARG A 435 9.76 6.11 1.12
N PRO A 436 9.65 5.42 -0.02
CA PRO A 436 8.43 5.50 -0.77
C PRO A 436 7.32 5.01 0.18
N CYS A 437 6.20 5.72 0.30
CA CYS A 437 4.99 5.16 0.92
C CYS A 437 4.36 4.10 -0.02
N LEU A 438 5.20 3.23 -0.59
CA LEU A 438 4.83 2.20 -1.54
C LEU A 438 4.61 0.93 -0.75
N SER A 439 3.41 0.75 -0.20
CA SER A 439 2.94 -0.62 0.03
C SER A 439 3.08 -1.35 -1.32
N TRP A 440 4.05 -2.25 -1.43
CA TRP A 440 4.52 -2.97 -2.63
C TRP A 440 3.41 -3.85 -3.25
N ALA A 441 2.26 -3.92 -2.59
CA ALA A 441 0.97 -4.08 -3.23
C ALA A 441 0.55 -2.83 -4.06
N THR A 442 1.46 -2.07 -4.67
CA THR A 442 1.17 -1.02 -5.65
C THR A 442 2.20 -1.09 -6.76
N SER A 443 1.78 -1.66 -7.91
CA SER A 443 2.57 -1.64 -9.13
C SER A 443 2.89 -0.19 -9.52
N ILE A 444 4.16 0.07 -9.84
CA ILE A 444 4.64 1.35 -10.37
C ILE A 444 3.81 1.73 -11.63
N PRO A 445 3.35 2.98 -11.77
CA PRO A 445 2.39 3.40 -12.80
C PRO A 445 2.85 3.11 -14.23
N CYS A 446 1.89 2.95 -15.14
CA CYS A 446 2.08 2.86 -16.59
C CYS A 446 2.61 4.15 -17.26
N GLN A 447 3.31 5.00 -16.51
CA GLN A 447 4.14 6.07 -17.05
C GLN A 447 5.57 5.84 -16.58
N THR A 448 6.46 5.76 -17.57
CA THR A 448 7.92 5.78 -17.47
C THR A 448 8.43 7.12 -16.93
N SER A 449 7.91 7.60 -15.80
CA SER A 449 8.61 8.64 -15.06
C SER A 449 9.93 8.03 -14.57
N PRO A 450 11.08 8.70 -14.74
CA PRO A 450 12.40 8.16 -14.47
C PRO A 450 12.69 8.11 -12.96
N TYR A 451 11.75 7.63 -12.15
CA TYR A 451 12.02 7.38 -10.75
C TYR A 451 13.09 6.30 -10.67
N GLN A 452 14.23 6.69 -10.11
CA GLN A 452 15.29 5.77 -9.76
C GLN A 452 15.02 5.31 -8.33
N TYR A 453 15.04 4.01 -8.12
CA TYR A 453 14.95 3.46 -6.78
C TYR A 453 16.32 2.94 -6.36
N LEU A 454 16.49 2.76 -5.07
CA LEU A 454 17.74 2.37 -4.45
C LEU A 454 17.47 1.19 -3.53
N TYR A 455 18.19 0.08 -3.73
CA TYR A 455 18.26 -0.99 -2.76
C TYR A 455 19.48 -0.82 -1.88
N HIS A 456 19.27 -0.87 -0.56
CA HIS A 456 20.33 -0.87 0.41
C HIS A 456 20.15 -2.10 1.30
N VAL A 457 20.84 -3.19 0.97
CA VAL A 457 20.88 -4.38 1.84
C VAL A 457 21.72 -4.02 3.05
N THR A 458 21.12 -4.09 4.23
CA THR A 458 21.78 -3.66 5.47
C THR A 458 22.38 -4.83 6.22
N ARG A 459 21.79 -6.02 6.10
CA ARG A 459 22.19 -7.21 6.83
C ARG A 459 21.70 -8.48 6.14
N VAL A 460 22.51 -9.53 6.20
CA VAL A 460 22.09 -10.90 5.87
C VAL A 460 22.32 -11.77 7.11
N ASP A 461 21.27 -12.43 7.56
CA ASP A 461 21.28 -13.35 8.70
C ASP A 461 21.05 -14.77 8.24
N PHE A 462 21.70 -15.71 8.92
CA PHE A 462 21.51 -17.13 8.72
C PHE A 462 21.12 -17.74 10.07
N GLY A 463 20.06 -18.56 10.08
CA GLY A 463 19.66 -19.27 11.29
C GLY A 463 19.55 -20.75 11.07
N ASN A 464 20.00 -21.46 12.11
CA ASN A 464 20.29 -22.88 12.10
C ASN A 464 21.13 -23.32 10.88
N PRO A 465 22.24 -22.65 10.54
CA PRO A 465 23.20 -23.30 9.67
C PRO A 465 23.89 -24.37 10.54
N GLY A 466 23.42 -25.60 10.48
CA GLY A 466 24.24 -26.74 10.86
C GLY A 466 23.72 -27.51 12.05
N ASP A 467 23.79 -28.83 11.92
CA ASP A 467 23.68 -29.74 13.05
C ASP A 467 24.92 -29.60 13.94
N ALA A 468 24.71 -29.09 15.16
CA ALA A 468 25.64 -29.19 16.29
C ALA A 468 26.97 -28.40 16.23
N GLY A 469 26.96 -27.16 15.72
CA GLY A 469 27.84 -26.11 16.24
C GLY A 469 28.88 -25.49 15.31
N ASP A 470 28.96 -25.89 14.04
CA ASP A 470 29.81 -25.24 13.03
C ASP A 470 28.97 -24.89 11.78
N PRO A 471 28.29 -23.73 11.78
CA PRO A 471 27.62 -23.20 10.60
C PRO A 471 28.63 -22.92 9.47
N GLU A 472 28.53 -23.68 8.40
CA GLU A 472 29.35 -23.53 7.20
C GLU A 472 28.51 -23.24 5.93
N PRO A 473 27.72 -22.14 5.88
CA PRO A 473 26.99 -21.79 4.67
C PRO A 473 27.93 -21.48 3.50
N TYR A 474 27.59 -21.97 2.32
CA TYR A 474 28.21 -21.57 1.06
C TYR A 474 27.14 -21.39 -0.04
N GLY A 475 27.54 -20.77 -1.16
CA GLY A 475 26.63 -20.44 -2.26
C GLY A 475 26.62 -18.95 -2.56
N PHE A 476 25.47 -18.40 -2.93
CA PHE A 476 25.32 -16.98 -3.26
C PHE A 476 23.94 -16.41 -2.97
N ILE A 477 23.94 -15.10 -2.75
CA ILE A 477 22.74 -14.25 -2.74
C ILE A 477 22.99 -13.15 -3.77
N LYS A 478 22.18 -13.10 -4.83
CA LYS A 478 22.32 -12.11 -5.91
C LYS A 478 21.06 -11.25 -6.00
N VAL A 479 21.18 -9.96 -6.24
CA VAL A 479 20.04 -9.07 -6.52
C VAL A 479 19.95 -8.78 -8.02
N LYS A 480 18.76 -8.92 -8.62
CA LYS A 480 18.55 -8.64 -10.04
C LYS A 480 17.66 -7.42 -10.24
N PRO A 481 18.23 -6.25 -10.56
CA PRO A 481 17.45 -5.04 -10.79
C PRO A 481 16.83 -5.06 -12.19
N GLY A 482 15.60 -5.56 -12.32
CA GLY A 482 14.70 -5.30 -13.45
C GLY A 482 15.33 -5.35 -14.85
N GLY A 483 15.83 -6.51 -15.27
CA GLY A 483 16.36 -6.74 -16.62
C GLY A 483 17.89 -6.61 -16.79
N GLY A 484 18.61 -6.13 -15.77
CA GLY A 484 20.08 -6.10 -15.76
C GLY A 484 20.78 -7.38 -15.30
N SER A 485 22.12 -7.35 -15.29
CA SER A 485 22.97 -8.38 -14.66
C SER A 485 22.68 -8.47 -13.16
N ALA A 486 22.80 -9.67 -12.60
CA ALA A 486 22.65 -9.88 -11.17
C ALA A 486 23.92 -9.42 -10.43
N TYR A 487 23.76 -8.73 -9.30
CA TYR A 487 24.86 -8.28 -8.44
C TYR A 487 24.98 -9.22 -7.25
N SER A 488 26.18 -9.73 -6.97
CA SER A 488 26.45 -10.60 -5.82
C SER A 488 26.43 -9.79 -4.54
N LEU A 489 25.46 -10.04 -3.66
CA LEU A 489 25.39 -9.47 -2.32
C LEU A 489 26.24 -10.26 -1.33
N TRP A 490 26.34 -11.56 -1.56
CA TRP A 490 27.16 -12.51 -0.82
C TRP A 490 27.47 -13.69 -1.75
N GLU A 491 28.70 -14.19 -1.74
CA GLU A 491 29.12 -15.37 -2.50
C GLU A 491 30.26 -16.04 -1.75
N GLN A 492 30.12 -17.33 -1.50
CA GLN A 492 31.05 -18.13 -0.72
C GLN A 492 31.27 -19.47 -1.41
N SER A 493 32.54 -19.86 -1.60
CA SER A 493 32.90 -21.14 -2.21
C SER A 493 32.67 -22.30 -1.24
N SER A 494 32.30 -23.45 -1.79
CA SER A 494 32.18 -24.73 -1.09
C SER A 494 33.53 -25.33 -0.65
N ASP A 495 34.65 -24.88 -1.22
CA ASP A 495 35.96 -25.51 -0.98
C ASP A 495 36.58 -25.19 0.39
N ASN A 496 36.07 -24.16 1.08
CA ASN A 496 36.44 -23.76 2.45
C ASN A 496 35.39 -22.76 2.97
N PRO A 497 34.19 -23.22 3.35
CA PRO A 497 33.21 -22.35 3.99
C PRO A 497 33.77 -21.85 5.33
N PRO A 498 33.75 -20.53 5.60
CA PRO A 498 34.15 -20.01 6.89
C PRO A 498 33.13 -20.44 7.96
N THR A 499 33.60 -20.69 9.18
CA THR A 499 32.72 -20.78 10.34
C THR A 499 32.11 -19.39 10.57
N MET A 500 30.79 -19.27 10.39
CA MET A 500 30.15 -17.95 10.38
C MET A 500 29.44 -17.63 11.71
N SER A 501 29.58 -16.40 12.17
CA SER A 501 28.62 -15.84 13.13
C SER A 501 27.24 -15.68 12.48
N HIS A 502 26.17 -15.64 13.28
CA HIS A 502 24.78 -15.54 12.81
C HIS A 502 24.44 -14.43 11.79
N TRP A 503 25.32 -13.44 11.56
CA TRP A 503 25.16 -12.42 10.52
C TRP A 503 26.43 -12.19 9.70
N ILE A 504 26.26 -11.69 8.47
CA ILE A 504 27.36 -11.22 7.61
C ILE A 504 27.02 -9.82 7.06
N PRO A 505 27.96 -8.86 7.07
CA PRO A 505 27.80 -7.62 6.32
C PRO A 505 27.84 -7.90 4.81
N PRO A 506 26.89 -7.38 4.00
CA PRO A 506 26.85 -7.67 2.57
C PRO A 506 28.10 -7.12 1.85
N THR A 507 28.57 -7.83 0.83
CA THR A 507 29.74 -7.45 0.02
C THR A 507 29.48 -6.16 -0.79
N VAL A 508 28.22 -5.90 -1.14
CA VAL A 508 27.80 -4.67 -1.82
C VAL A 508 27.35 -3.66 -0.78
N LEU A 509 28.30 -2.86 -0.28
CA LEU A 509 28.02 -1.73 0.61
C LEU A 509 27.43 -0.52 -0.13
N ALA A 510 27.56 -0.46 -1.46
CA ALA A 510 27.07 0.66 -2.26
C ALA A 510 25.58 0.44 -2.60
N PRO A 511 24.71 1.41 -2.27
CA PRO A 511 23.29 1.31 -2.63
C PRO A 511 23.09 1.18 -4.14
N LEU A 512 22.30 0.17 -4.56
CA LEU A 512 22.14 -0.20 -5.96
C LEU A 512 20.97 0.55 -6.59
N ARG A 513 21.23 1.31 -7.66
CA ARG A 513 20.18 1.99 -8.43
C ARG A 513 19.43 0.98 -9.30
N VAL A 514 18.10 1.02 -9.24
CA VAL A 514 17.23 0.12 -10.00
C VAL A 514 16.19 0.91 -10.78
N GLY A 515 15.87 0.41 -11.97
CA GLY A 515 14.85 0.98 -12.84
C GLY A 515 13.45 0.84 -12.25
N SER A 516 12.52 1.63 -12.78
CA SER A 516 11.13 1.77 -12.32
C SER A 516 10.25 0.53 -12.50
N SER A 517 10.81 -0.64 -12.78
CA SER A 517 10.07 -1.89 -13.04
C SER A 517 10.48 -3.06 -12.14
N ALA A 518 11.37 -2.86 -11.16
CA ALA A 518 11.87 -3.93 -10.32
C ALA A 518 11.19 -3.93 -8.94
N GLN A 519 10.44 -4.98 -8.65
CA GLN A 519 10.30 -5.46 -7.27
C GLN A 519 11.68 -6.00 -6.84
N PRO A 520 12.12 -5.83 -5.58
CA PRO A 520 13.37 -6.42 -5.10
C PRO A 520 13.24 -7.93 -5.20
N CYS A 521 13.90 -8.51 -6.19
CA CYS A 521 13.95 -9.95 -6.36
C CYS A 521 15.39 -10.40 -6.13
N PHE A 522 15.53 -11.27 -5.14
CA PHE A 522 16.78 -11.89 -4.73
C PHE A 522 16.84 -13.29 -5.32
N TYR A 523 17.91 -13.57 -6.05
CA TYR A 523 18.23 -14.89 -6.51
C TYR A 523 19.13 -15.56 -5.49
N VAL A 524 18.57 -16.54 -4.78
CA VAL A 524 19.18 -17.14 -3.60
C VAL A 524 19.48 -18.61 -3.89
N ASN A 525 20.73 -18.99 -3.62
CA ASN A 525 21.22 -20.34 -3.63
C ASN A 525 22.16 -20.49 -2.43
N VAL A 526 21.66 -20.96 -1.30
CA VAL A 526 22.48 -21.15 -0.10
C VAL A 526 22.33 -22.60 0.33
N GLU A 527 23.47 -23.28 0.36
CA GLU A 527 23.63 -24.63 0.85
C GLU A 527 24.50 -24.59 2.11
N GLU A 528 24.43 -25.67 2.86
CA GLU A 528 25.27 -25.93 4.01
C GLU A 528 26.10 -27.18 3.77
N SER A 529 27.36 -27.15 4.19
CA SER A 529 28.24 -28.32 4.19
C SER A 529 28.12 -29.00 5.55
N ASP A 530 27.56 -30.20 5.60
CA ASP A 530 27.64 -31.00 6.82
C ASP A 530 28.92 -31.86 6.83
N SER A 531 29.38 -32.22 8.02
CA SER A 531 30.50 -33.16 8.19
C SER A 531 30.13 -34.61 7.79
N SER A 532 28.85 -34.86 7.49
CA SER A 532 28.31 -36.17 7.08
C SER A 532 28.42 -36.42 5.57
N GLY A 533 28.81 -35.40 4.79
CA GLY A 533 28.96 -35.43 3.34
C GLY A 533 27.65 -35.22 2.58
N ARG A 534 26.59 -34.74 3.23
CA ARG A 534 25.34 -34.31 2.61
C ARG A 534 25.20 -32.80 2.70
N ASN A 535 24.99 -32.18 1.55
CA ASN A 535 24.73 -30.75 1.51
C ASN A 535 23.22 -30.53 1.66
N ASP A 536 22.85 -29.82 2.72
CA ASP A 536 21.47 -29.44 2.97
C ASP A 536 21.22 -28.01 2.46
N TRP A 537 20.06 -27.79 1.87
CA TRP A 537 19.67 -26.47 1.39
C TRP A 537 19.19 -25.63 2.57
N LEU A 538 19.78 -24.44 2.77
CA LEU A 538 19.32 -23.50 3.81
C LEU A 538 18.07 -22.72 3.35
N THR A 539 17.81 -22.71 2.04
CA THR A 539 16.67 -22.02 1.42
C THR A 539 16.22 -22.78 0.18
N PRO A 540 14.95 -22.61 -0.25
CA PRO A 540 14.56 -23.08 -1.56
C PRO A 540 15.39 -22.32 -2.62
N PHE A 541 15.89 -23.03 -3.63
CA PHE A 541 16.60 -22.40 -4.74
C PHE A 541 15.63 -21.62 -5.63
N GLY A 542 15.91 -20.34 -5.86
CA GLY A 542 15.07 -19.56 -6.77
C GLY A 542 15.19 -18.06 -6.68
N THR A 543 14.22 -17.39 -7.31
CA THR A 543 14.05 -15.95 -7.24
C THR A 543 12.91 -15.64 -6.29
N PHE A 544 13.22 -14.86 -5.26
CA PHE A 544 12.27 -14.48 -4.22
C PHE A 544 12.12 -12.98 -4.22
N CYS A 545 10.89 -12.52 -4.37
CA CYS A 545 10.58 -11.10 -4.33
C CYS A 545 9.88 -10.82 -3.01
N GLY A 546 10.57 -10.10 -2.13
CA GLY A 546 10.08 -9.81 -0.79
C GLY A 546 9.18 -8.58 -0.74
N ASP A 547 8.51 -8.45 0.39
CA ASP A 547 7.93 -7.22 0.87
C ASP A 547 8.86 -6.43 1.79
N GLU A 548 8.50 -5.17 2.01
CA GLU A 548 9.33 -4.14 2.67
C GLU A 548 10.13 -4.64 3.88
N SER A 549 11.40 -4.21 3.92
CA SER A 549 12.37 -4.26 5.03
C SER A 549 13.12 -5.58 5.26
N HIS A 550 12.54 -6.73 4.95
CA HIS A 550 13.24 -8.00 5.07
C HIS A 550 12.64 -9.10 4.18
N LEU A 551 13.46 -10.07 3.77
CA LEU A 551 13.04 -11.27 3.06
C LEU A 551 13.58 -12.47 3.84
N ARG A 552 12.67 -13.26 4.42
CA ARG A 552 13.02 -14.50 5.11
C ARG A 552 12.66 -15.72 4.26
N LEU A 553 13.66 -16.55 4.00
CA LEU A 553 13.57 -17.79 3.25
C LEU A 553 13.81 -18.94 4.22
N THR A 554 12.92 -19.92 4.24
CA THR A 554 12.97 -21.04 5.20
C THR A 554 12.90 -22.37 4.46
N GLU A 555 13.76 -23.32 4.84
CA GLU A 555 13.70 -24.74 4.44
C GLU A 555 13.81 -25.59 5.71
N GLY A 556 12.68 -26.11 6.21
CA GLY A 556 12.63 -26.77 7.52
C GLY A 556 12.88 -25.80 8.69
N GLU A 557 13.88 -26.10 9.53
CA GLU A 557 14.30 -25.22 10.63
C GLU A 557 15.36 -24.18 10.19
N ASN A 558 15.91 -24.35 8.99
CA ASN A 558 16.98 -23.51 8.46
C ASN A 558 16.37 -22.28 7.78
N TRP A 559 17.06 -21.14 7.90
CA TRP A 559 16.60 -19.92 7.25
C TRP A 559 17.71 -18.94 6.88
N VAL A 560 17.43 -18.14 5.85
CA VAL A 560 18.21 -16.96 5.46
C VAL A 560 17.28 -15.75 5.51
N GLU A 561 17.69 -14.70 6.21
CA GLU A 561 16.93 -13.45 6.33
C GLU A 561 17.76 -12.30 5.77
N ILE A 562 17.25 -11.66 4.73
CA ILE A 562 17.89 -10.53 4.05
C ILE A 562 17.18 -9.27 4.49
N HIS A 563 17.83 -8.42 5.28
CA HIS A 563 17.31 -7.09 5.63
C HIS A 563 17.75 -6.07 4.59
N TYR A 564 16.79 -5.30 4.07
CA TYR A 564 17.07 -4.33 3.03
C TYR A 564 16.13 -3.14 3.09
N GLU A 565 16.61 -1.99 2.63
CA GLU A 565 15.82 -0.77 2.51
C GLU A 565 15.53 -0.51 1.04
N PHE A 566 14.27 -0.16 0.75
CA PHE A 566 13.85 0.32 -0.55
C PHE A 566 13.62 1.82 -0.47
N LEU A 567 14.40 2.58 -1.22
CA LEU A 567 14.44 4.04 -1.11
C LEU A 567 14.18 4.64 -2.50
N GLN A 568 13.37 5.69 -2.56
CA GLN A 568 13.13 6.43 -3.79
C GLN A 568 14.06 7.64 -3.85
N LEU A 569 14.72 7.81 -4.99
CA LEU A 569 15.51 9.00 -5.30
C LEU A 569 14.56 10.12 -5.76
N ILE A 570 14.63 11.28 -5.12
CA ILE A 570 13.92 12.48 -5.57
C ILE A 570 14.80 13.17 -6.62
N PRO A 571 14.37 13.28 -7.89
CA PRO A 571 15.15 13.99 -8.90
C PRO A 571 15.16 15.50 -8.62
N GLY A 572 16.35 16.12 -8.59
CA GLY A 572 16.49 17.57 -8.63
C GLY A 572 16.46 18.32 -7.28
N GLU A 573 16.58 17.61 -6.15
CA GLU A 573 16.90 18.20 -4.85
C GLU A 573 18.35 17.96 -4.45
#